data_AF-A0A453KXD8-F1
#
_entry.id   AF-A0A453KXD8-F1
#
_cell.length_a   1.000
_cell.length_b   1.000
_cell.length_c   1.000
_cell.angle_alpha   90.00
_cell.angle_beta   90.00
_cell.angle_gamma   90.00
#
_symmetry.space_group_name_H-M   'P 1'
#
loop_
_entity.id
_entity.type
_entity.pdbx_description
1 polymer ?
#
loop_
_entity_poly.entity_id
_entity_poly.type
_entity_poly.pdbx_seq_one_letter_code
_entity_poly.pdbx_strand_id
1 'polypeptide(L)'
;MSKFRRHDSGRKDHYSSNISYSGANAEPEARLRLAQLCSAIGWKSPTYEFEEHGHGHTKLFTCKVSVLVETFTDTVVECISEPKPQKRAAEEQGAEGVLWTLKCLGHVK
;
A
#
# COMPACT_ATOMS: atom_id res chain seq x y z
N MET A 1 27.98 36.69 5.18
CA MET A 1 27.33 35.37 5.38
C MET A 1 26.11 35.55 6.25
N SER A 2 24.89 35.60 5.69
CA SER A 2 23.65 35.33 6.45
C SER A 2 22.39 35.41 5.59
N LYS A 3 21.35 34.76 6.13
CA LYS A 3 19.98 34.54 5.67
C LYS A 3 19.85 33.24 4.85
N PHE A 4 18.89 32.34 5.10
CA PHE A 4 17.48 32.64 5.29
C PHE A 4 16.72 31.60 6.13
N ARG A 5 15.66 32.14 6.72
CA ARG A 5 14.51 31.62 7.46
C ARG A 5 14.11 30.14 7.25
N ARG A 6 13.67 29.55 8.35
CA ARG A 6 12.75 28.40 8.42
C ARG A 6 11.54 28.65 7.52
N HIS A 7 11.21 27.66 6.69
CA HIS A 7 9.85 27.49 6.17
C HIS A 7 9.43 26.07 6.54
N ASP A 8 8.65 25.99 7.61
CA ASP A 8 7.79 24.84 7.88
C ASP A 8 6.77 24.78 6.73
N SER A 9 6.81 23.71 5.94
CA SER A 9 5.78 23.42 4.96
C SER A 9 5.25 22.04 5.29
N GLY A 10 4.32 22.02 6.25
CA GLY A 10 3.51 20.85 6.54
C GLY A 10 2.82 20.37 5.27
N ARG A 11 3.34 19.30 4.66
CA ARG A 11 2.54 18.41 3.82
C ARG A 11 1.68 17.59 4.75
N LYS A 12 0.46 18.09 4.99
CA LYS A 12 -0.66 17.22 5.29
C LYS A 12 -0.97 16.49 4.00
N ASP A 13 -0.41 15.29 3.84
CA ASP A 13 -0.95 14.36 2.86
C ASP A 13 -2.30 13.91 3.42
N HIS A 14 -3.34 14.68 3.08
CA HIS A 14 -4.71 14.24 3.15
C HIS A 14 -4.79 12.98 2.30
N TYR A 15 -4.70 11.81 2.95
CA TYR A 15 -5.13 10.56 2.38
C TYR A 15 -6.63 10.73 2.08
N SER A 16 -6.91 11.15 0.85
CA SER A 16 -8.25 11.31 0.32
C SER A 16 -8.83 9.90 0.23
N SER A 17 -9.53 9.48 1.28
CA SER A 17 -10.38 8.30 1.31
C SER A 17 -11.51 8.47 0.30
N ASN A 18 -11.19 8.35 -1.00
CA ASN A 18 -12.17 8.06 -2.03
C ASN A 18 -12.61 6.62 -1.82
N ILE A 19 -13.46 6.40 -0.81
CA ILE A 19 -14.15 5.15 -0.64
C ILE A 19 -15.26 5.14 -1.69
N SER A 20 -14.96 4.56 -2.84
CA SER A 20 -15.96 4.23 -3.85
C SER A 20 -16.79 3.07 -3.34
N TYR A 21 -17.80 3.36 -2.49
CA TYR A 21 -18.86 2.40 -2.21
C TYR A 21 -19.77 2.30 -3.45
N SER A 22 -19.39 1.48 -4.42
CA SER A 22 -20.35 1.02 -5.43
C SER A 22 -21.13 -0.16 -4.85
N GLY A 23 -22.32 0.13 -4.31
CA GLY A 23 -23.43 -0.80 -4.08
C GLY A 23 -23.14 -2.11 -3.36
N ALA A 24 -23.45 -2.19 -2.06
CA ALA A 24 -23.87 -3.32 -1.20
C ALA A 24 -23.33 -4.77 -1.37
N ASN A 25 -22.50 -5.10 -2.36
CA ASN A 25 -21.94 -6.43 -2.63
C ASN A 25 -20.57 -6.38 -3.35
N ALA A 26 -19.96 -5.21 -3.56
CA ALA A 26 -18.60 -5.13 -4.06
C ALA A 26 -17.61 -5.39 -2.92
N GLU A 27 -16.78 -6.42 -3.07
CA GLU A 27 -15.68 -6.66 -2.14
C GLU A 27 -14.76 -5.42 -2.12
N PRO A 28 -14.39 -4.91 -0.93
CA PRO A 28 -13.51 -3.76 -0.85
C PRO A 28 -12.18 -4.00 -1.57
N GLU A 29 -11.65 -2.92 -2.11
CA GLU A 29 -10.34 -2.88 -2.75
C GLU A 29 -9.26 -3.55 -1.88
N ALA A 30 -8.30 -4.25 -2.50
CA ALA A 30 -7.31 -5.06 -1.81
C ALA A 30 -6.50 -4.23 -0.80
N ARG A 31 -6.13 -2.99 -1.17
CA ARG A 31 -5.44 -2.07 -0.25
C ARG A 31 -6.27 -1.73 1.00
N LEU A 32 -7.59 -1.61 0.86
CA LEU A 32 -8.51 -1.32 1.98
C LEU A 32 -8.66 -2.56 2.86
N ARG A 33 -8.83 -3.73 2.25
CA ARG A 33 -8.86 -5.01 2.96
C ARG A 33 -7.58 -5.24 3.76
N LEU A 34 -6.42 -4.98 3.17
CA LEU A 34 -5.13 -5.13 3.85
C LEU A 34 -4.99 -4.15 5.02
N ALA A 35 -5.39 -2.89 4.85
CA ALA A 35 -5.37 -1.92 5.95
C ALA A 35 -6.32 -2.31 7.09
N GLN A 36 -7.54 -2.75 6.77
CA GLN A 36 -8.52 -3.24 7.74
C GLN A 36 -7.99 -4.47 8.49
N LEU A 37 -7.36 -5.40 7.78
CA LEU A 37 -6.74 -6.58 8.37
C LEU A 37 -5.65 -6.21 9.37
N CYS A 38 -4.68 -5.38 8.97
CA CYS A 38 -3.61 -4.93 9.86
C CYS A 38 -4.19 -4.26 11.11
N SER A 39 -5.18 -3.37 10.94
CA SER A 39 -5.85 -2.70 12.05
C SER A 39 -6.59 -3.67 12.97
N ALA A 40 -7.22 -4.71 12.44
CA ALA A 40 -7.98 -5.68 13.22
C ALA A 40 -7.07 -6.60 14.05
N ILE A 41 -5.89 -6.94 13.53
CA ILE A 41 -4.90 -7.75 14.24
C ILE A 41 -4.06 -6.90 15.22
N GLY A 42 -3.97 -5.60 14.97
CA GLY A 42 -3.12 -4.67 15.75
C GLY A 42 -1.70 -4.55 15.20
N TRP A 43 -1.48 -4.97 13.96
CA TRP A 43 -0.22 -4.75 13.25
C TRP A 43 -0.09 -3.30 12.77
N LYS A 44 1.15 -2.91 12.47
CA LYS A 44 1.43 -1.64 11.80
C LYS A 44 0.75 -1.58 10.43
N SER A 45 0.41 -0.36 10.01
CA SER A 45 -0.16 -0.11 8.69
C SER A 45 0.79 -0.58 7.58
N PRO A 46 0.25 -1.12 6.46
CA PRO A 46 1.05 -1.50 5.30
C PRO A 46 1.80 -0.29 4.71
N THR A 47 3.01 -0.53 4.23
CA THR A 47 3.84 0.47 3.53
C THR A 47 3.82 0.21 2.03
N TYR A 48 3.81 1.29 1.24
CA TYR A 48 3.73 1.25 -0.21
C TYR A 48 4.88 2.06 -0.82
N GLU A 49 5.73 1.40 -1.58
CA GLU A 49 6.85 2.01 -2.30
C GLU A 49 6.62 1.86 -3.81
N PHE A 50 6.74 2.93 -4.57
CA PHE A 50 6.50 2.92 -6.01
C PHE A 50 7.79 3.18 -6.78
N GLU A 51 8.00 2.41 -7.84
CA GLU A 51 9.04 2.67 -8.83
C GLU A 51 8.39 3.00 -10.17
N GLU A 52 8.96 4.01 -10.85
CA GLU A 52 8.51 4.42 -12.18
C GLU A 52 9.48 3.90 -13.23
N HIS A 53 8.93 3.28 -14.27
CA HIS A 53 9.68 2.72 -15.39
C HIS A 53 9.27 3.42 -16.68
N GLY A 54 10.21 3.62 -17.61
CA GLY A 54 9.92 4.25 -18.91
C GLY A 54 9.75 5.77 -18.86
N HIS A 55 9.28 6.36 -19.97
CA HIS A 55 9.15 7.82 -20.12
C HIS A 55 7.88 8.21 -20.87
N GLY A 56 7.29 9.36 -20.52
CA GLY A 56 6.09 9.88 -21.19
C GLY A 56 4.92 8.89 -21.17
N HIS A 57 4.41 8.53 -22.36
CA HIS A 57 3.25 7.64 -22.53
C HIS A 57 3.54 6.15 -22.30
N THR A 58 4.82 5.75 -22.21
CA THR A 58 5.22 4.38 -21.88
C THR A 58 5.53 4.21 -20.39
N LYS A 59 5.16 5.19 -19.56
CA LYS A 59 5.39 5.13 -18.13
C LYS A 59 4.60 3.98 -17.50
N LEU A 60 5.31 3.10 -16.81
CA LEU A 60 4.76 2.03 -16.01
C LEU A 60 5.17 2.21 -14.55
N PHE A 61 4.43 1.57 -13.66
CA PHE A 61 4.61 1.66 -12.22
C PHE A 61 4.65 0.26 -11.63
N THR A 62 5.65 -0.04 -10.81
CA THR A 62 5.59 -1.16 -9.88
C THR A 62 5.33 -0.62 -8.48
N CYS A 63 4.65 -1.41 -7.66
CA CYS A 63 4.43 -1.09 -6.26
C CYS A 63 4.91 -2.26 -5.39
N LYS A 64 5.85 -1.99 -4.48
CA LYS A 64 6.20 -2.90 -3.39
C LYS A 64 5.30 -2.57 -2.20
N VAL A 65 4.55 -3.56 -1.75
CA VAL A 65 3.69 -3.49 -0.58
C VAL A 65 4.30 -4.36 0.51
N SER A 66 4.49 -3.81 1.70
CA SER A 66 5.11 -4.53 2.82
C SER A 66 4.27 -4.39 4.09
N VAL A 67 4.18 -5.47 4.87
CA VAL A 67 3.53 -5.52 6.19
C VAL A 67 4.50 -6.14 7.18
N LEU A 68 4.69 -5.47 8.33
CA LEU A 68 5.39 -6.05 9.45
C LEU A 68 4.41 -6.92 10.27
N VAL A 69 4.65 -8.22 10.24
CA VAL A 69 3.94 -9.23 11.01
C VAL A 69 4.67 -9.43 12.33
N GLU A 70 4.17 -8.77 13.38
CA GLU A 70 4.69 -8.87 14.75
C GLU A 70 4.05 -10.11 15.40
N THR A 71 4.78 -11.24 15.39
CA THR A 71 4.36 -12.50 16.05
C THR A 71 5.36 -12.89 17.14
N PHE A 72 5.90 -14.11 17.14
CA PHE A 72 7.02 -14.48 18.01
C PHE A 72 8.35 -13.89 17.50
N THR A 73 8.45 -13.69 16.19
CA THR A 73 9.55 -12.98 15.53
C THR A 73 8.99 -11.94 14.57
N ASP A 74 9.64 -10.78 14.52
CA ASP A 74 9.32 -9.72 13.57
C ASP A 74 9.62 -10.22 12.15
N THR A 75 8.55 -10.40 11.36
CA THR A 75 8.66 -10.90 9.98
C THR A 75 8.05 -9.88 9.04
N VAL A 76 8.77 -9.51 7.99
CA VAL A 76 8.23 -8.64 6.93
C VAL A 76 7.68 -9.51 5.82
N VAL A 77 6.39 -9.35 5.53
CA VAL A 77 5.73 -9.94 4.37
C VAL A 77 5.63 -8.86 3.31
N GLU A 78 6.21 -9.10 2.14
CA GLU A 78 6.18 -8.15 1.04
C GLU A 78 5.85 -8.80 -0.30
N CYS A 79 5.22 -8.02 -1.17
CA CYS A 79 4.93 -8.39 -2.56
C CYS A 79 5.15 -7.19 -3.46
N ILE A 80 5.70 -7.44 -4.66
CA ILE A 80 5.92 -6.42 -5.69
C ILE A 80 4.95 -6.70 -6.82
N SER A 81 4.20 -5.67 -7.22
CA SER A 81 3.30 -5.76 -8.37
C SER A 81 4.07 -5.93 -9.67
N GLU A 82 3.41 -6.48 -10.68
CA GLU A 82 3.88 -6.32 -12.05
C GLU A 82 3.84 -4.84 -12.46
N PRO A 83 4.61 -4.44 -13.50
CA PRO A 83 4.49 -3.10 -14.06
C PRO A 83 3.08 -2.84 -14.58
N LYS A 84 2.42 -1.79 -14.05
CA LYS A 84 1.08 -1.35 -14.48
C LYS A 84 1.13 0.08 -15.02
N PRO A 85 0.24 0.46 -15.94
CA PRO A 85 0.15 1.84 -16.43
C PRO A 85 -0.41 2.83 -15.39
N GLN A 86 -0.97 2.33 -14.28
CA GLN A 86 -1.57 3.15 -13.22
C GLN A 86 -1.01 2.76 -11.85
N LYS A 87 -0.60 3.75 -11.05
CA LYS A 87 -0.12 3.53 -9.66
C LYS A 87 -1.13 2.77 -8.81
N ARG A 88 -2.41 3.16 -8.87
CA ARG A 88 -3.47 2.47 -8.13
C ARG A 88 -3.58 0.99 -8.51
N ALA A 89 -3.47 0.65 -9.80
CA ALA A 89 -3.52 -0.75 -10.22
C ALA A 89 -2.31 -1.56 -9.72
N ALA A 90 -1.12 -0.95 -9.69
CA ALA A 90 0.06 -1.55 -9.09
C ALA A 90 -0.13 -1.76 -7.57
N GLU A 91 -0.68 -0.76 -6.88
CA GLU A 91 -0.98 -0.80 -5.44
C GLU A 91 -1.96 -1.95 -5.10
N GLU A 92 -3.07 -2.04 -5.83
CA GLU A 92 -4.08 -3.08 -5.60
C GLU A 92 -3.50 -4.49 -5.81
N GLN A 93 -2.73 -4.69 -6.89
CA GLN A 93 -2.10 -5.99 -7.17
C GLN A 93 -1.06 -6.35 -6.10
N GLY A 94 -0.24 -5.39 -5.66
CA GLY A 94 0.72 -5.62 -4.59
C GLY A 94 0.03 -5.97 -3.26
N ALA A 95 -1.04 -5.25 -2.91
CA ALA A 95 -1.82 -5.52 -1.71
C ALA A 95 -2.51 -6.89 -1.76
N GLU A 96 -3.03 -7.29 -2.92
CA GLU A 96 -3.62 -8.61 -3.14
C GLU A 96 -2.58 -9.72 -2.96
N GLY A 97 -1.34 -9.52 -3.46
CA GLY A 97 -0.23 -10.44 -3.24
C GLY A 97 0.11 -10.62 -1.75
N VAL A 98 0.13 -9.52 -0.98
CA VAL A 98 0.35 -9.59 0.47
C VAL A 98 -0.78 -10.35 1.16
N LEU A 99 -2.05 -10.03 0.85
CA LEU A 99 -3.22 -10.73 1.41
C LEU A 99 -3.17 -12.23 1.15
N TRP A 100 -2.86 -12.62 -0.08
CA TRP A 100 -2.70 -14.02 -0.46
C TRP A 100 -1.59 -14.70 0.36
N THR A 101 -0.44 -14.05 0.48
CA THR A 101 0.71 -14.57 1.23
C THR A 101 0.36 -14.74 2.71
N LEU A 102 -0.29 -13.76 3.33
CA LEU A 102 -0.74 -13.84 4.72
C LEU A 102 -1.74 -14.98 4.95
N LYS A 103 -2.64 -15.22 3.98
CA LYS A 103 -3.56 -16.36 4.00
C LYS A 103 -2.81 -17.69 3.92
N CYS A 104 -1.84 -17.81 3.00
CA CYS A 104 -1.01 -19.02 2.86
C CYS A 104 -0.16 -19.30 4.12
N LEU A 105 0.31 -18.27 4.79
CA LEU A 105 1.04 -18.38 6.07
C LEU A 105 0.12 -18.72 7.27
N GLY A 106 -1.20 -18.72 7.08
CA GLY A 106 -2.17 -19.04 8.12
C GLY A 106 -2.45 -17.88 9.09
N HIS A 107 -2.04 -16.66 8.75
CA HIS A 107 -2.33 -15.47 9.56
C HIS A 107 -3.74 -14.93 9.36
N VAL A 108 -4.41 -15.33 8.27
CA VAL A 108 -5.75 -14.87 7.88
C VAL A 108 -6.56 -16.06 7.40
N LYS A 109 -7.83 -16.16 7.83
CA LYS A 109 -8.78 -17.19 7.35
C LYS A 109 -9.69 -16.62 6.28
#